data_AF-A0A818R1D3-F1
#
_entry.id   AF-A0A818R1D3-F1
#
_cell.length_a   1.000
_cell.length_b   1.000
_cell.length_c   1.000
_cell.angle_alpha   90.00
_cell.angle_beta   90.00
_cell.angle_gamma   90.00
#
_symmetry.space_group_name_H-M   'P 1'
#
loop_
_entity.id
_entity.type
_entity.pdbx_description
1 polymer ?
#
loop_
_entity_poly.entity_id
_entity_poly.type
_entity_poly.pdbx_seq_one_letter_code
_entity_poly.pdbx_strand_id
1 'polypeptide(L)'
;MENGEIVEVKHPDQRNKDYHRPIIRFGMIAGGKNILTNDYLKTTLCDRCNVLCFDSEIDQVIAAIQGNRTESFMIIRGISDYHDGTLNKEWQPFSALCAAAFMKTFWFITC
;
A
#
# COMPACT_ATOMS: atom_id res chain seq x y z
N MET A 1 -4.42 5.18 28.13
CA MET A 1 -5.30 4.05 27.80
C MET A 1 -6.48 4.66 27.09
N GLU A 2 -6.35 4.85 25.79
CA GLU A 2 -7.43 5.38 24.95
C GLU A 2 -7.63 4.32 23.89
N ASN A 3 -8.83 3.76 23.87
CA ASN A 3 -9.17 2.57 23.10
C ASN A 3 -8.93 2.85 21.62
N GLY A 4 -7.90 2.21 21.05
CA GLY A 4 -7.70 2.18 19.61
C GLY A 4 -8.84 1.39 18.99
N GLU A 5 -9.98 2.04 18.77
CA GLU A 5 -11.04 1.50 17.92
C GLU A 5 -10.42 1.27 16.54
N ILE A 6 -10.22 0.00 16.21
CA ILE A 6 -9.85 -0.42 14.87
C ILE A 6 -11.07 -0.11 14.01
N VAL A 7 -11.04 1.04 13.32
CA VAL A 7 -12.05 1.39 12.33
C VAL A 7 -11.88 0.42 11.17
N GLU A 8 -12.74 -0.60 11.12
CA GLU A 8 -12.79 -1.55 10.03
C GLU A 8 -13.30 -0.82 8.77
N VAL A 9 -12.36 -0.35 7.94
CA VAL A 9 -12.69 0.25 6.66
C VAL A 9 -12.97 -0.89 5.68
N LYS A 10 -14.25 -1.22 5.53
CA LYS A 10 -14.70 -2.15 4.49
C LYS A 10 -14.26 -1.64 3.13
N HIS A 11 -13.68 -2.52 2.31
CA HIS A 11 -13.36 -2.18 0.92
C HIS A 11 -14.63 -1.67 0.19
N PRO A 12 -14.50 -0.66 -0.69
CA PRO A 12 -15.61 -0.19 -1.51
C PRO A 12 -16.26 -1.36 -2.25
N ASP A 13 -17.57 -1.43 -2.36
CA ASP A 13 -18.20 -2.48 -3.17
C ASP A 13 -17.82 -2.28 -4.65
N GLN A 14 -17.21 -3.29 -5.27
CA GLN A 14 -16.83 -3.28 -6.69
C GLN A 14 -18.02 -3.00 -7.63
N ARG A 15 -19.25 -3.27 -7.18
CA ARG A 15 -20.49 -3.03 -7.94
C ARG A 15 -21.05 -1.63 -7.75
N ASN A 16 -20.54 -0.88 -6.78
CA ASN A 16 -21.02 0.47 -6.53
C ASN A 16 -20.42 1.45 -7.55
N LYS A 17 -21.26 1.90 -8.47
CA LYS A 17 -20.89 2.81 -9.57
C LYS A 17 -20.38 4.16 -9.07
N ASP A 18 -20.65 4.54 -7.82
CA ASP A 18 -20.18 5.82 -7.30
C ASP A 18 -18.65 5.87 -7.09
N TYR A 19 -17.97 4.71 -7.06
CA TYR A 19 -16.50 4.62 -7.01
C TYR A 19 -15.87 4.49 -8.40
N HIS A 20 -16.18 5.43 -9.30
CA HIS A 20 -15.66 5.39 -10.67
C HIS A 20 -14.16 5.69 -10.82
N ARG A 21 -13.47 6.13 -9.76
CA ARG A 21 -12.05 6.54 -9.83
C ARG A 21 -11.23 5.98 -8.67
N PRO A 22 -10.08 5.36 -8.93
CA PRO A 22 -9.17 4.96 -7.87
C PRO A 22 -8.67 6.21 -7.14
N ILE A 23 -8.64 6.15 -5.80
CA ILE A 23 -8.09 7.22 -4.97
C ILE A 23 -6.57 7.06 -4.97
N ILE A 24 -5.87 8.11 -5.41
CA ILE A 24 -4.42 8.15 -5.42
C ILE A 24 -3.96 8.86 -4.16
N ARG A 25 -3.04 8.24 -3.41
CA ARG A 25 -2.42 8.81 -2.21
C ARG A 25 -0.92 8.83 -2.39
N PHE A 26 -0.30 9.96 -2.07
CA PHE A 26 1.15 10.10 -2.02
C PHE A 26 1.57 10.12 -0.56
N GLY A 27 2.57 9.30 -0.21
CA GLY A 27 3.12 9.27 1.13
C GLY A 27 4.11 8.13 1.31
N MET A 28 4.43 7.85 2.58
CA MET A 28 5.42 6.85 2.93
C MET A 28 4.82 5.45 2.98
N ILE A 29 5.55 4.51 2.41
CA ILE A 29 5.28 3.07 2.49
C ILE A 29 6.33 2.49 3.44
N ALA A 30 5.89 1.86 4.53
CA ALA A 30 6.79 1.15 5.41
C ALA A 30 7.01 -0.28 4.92
N GLY A 31 8.28 -0.68 4.84
CA GLY A 31 8.69 -1.97 4.33
C GLY A 31 9.26 -2.89 5.42
N GLY A 32 8.81 -4.14 5.43
CA GLY A 32 9.48 -5.19 6.20
C GLY A 32 8.54 -6.24 6.81
N LYS A 33 8.94 -7.51 6.71
CA LYS A 33 8.16 -8.65 7.21
C LYS A 33 7.78 -8.56 8.69
N ASN A 34 8.67 -7.99 9.52
CA ASN A 34 8.44 -7.87 10.96
C ASN A 34 7.40 -6.80 11.33
N ILE A 35 7.10 -5.88 10.42
CA ILE A 35 6.15 -4.79 10.67
C ILE A 35 4.70 -5.32 10.60
N LEU A 36 4.42 -6.30 9.72
CA LEU A 36 3.08 -6.88 9.62
C LEU A 36 2.68 -7.68 10.86
N THR A 37 3.64 -8.28 11.56
CA THR A 37 3.38 -9.15 12.72
C THR A 37 3.33 -8.41 14.05
N ASN A 38 3.76 -7.14 14.10
CA ASN A 38 3.91 -6.41 15.36
C ASN A 38 3.17 -5.06 15.32
N ASP A 39 2.01 -5.01 15.97
CA ASP A 39 1.14 -3.83 15.97
C ASP A 39 1.78 -2.64 16.71
N TYR A 40 2.62 -2.88 17.71
CA TYR A 40 3.38 -1.81 18.35
C TYR A 40 4.33 -1.11 17.37
N LEU A 41 4.98 -1.88 16.48
CA LEU A 41 5.82 -1.30 15.42
C LEU A 41 4.99 -0.54 14.39
N LYS A 42 3.82 -1.06 13.99
CA LYS A 42 2.90 -0.35 13.08
C LYS A 42 2.51 1.01 13.65
N THR A 43 2.00 1.04 14.88
CA THR A 43 1.56 2.28 15.55
C THR A 43 2.72 3.26 15.70
N THR A 44 3.88 2.79 16.17
CA THR A 44 5.08 3.65 16.31
C THR A 44 5.50 4.26 14.97
N LEU A 45 5.43 3.49 13.88
CA LEU A 45 5.76 3.97 12.54
C LEU A 45 4.71 4.91 11.97
N CYS A 46 3.42 4.66 12.22
CA CYS A 46 2.35 5.60 11.88
C CYS A 46 2.58 6.95 12.57
N ASP A 47 2.82 6.94 13.89
CA ASP A 47 2.97 8.15 14.68
C ASP A 47 4.24 8.94 14.31
N ARG A 48 5.36 8.24 14.11
CA ARG A 48 6.66 8.90 13.88
C ARG A 48 6.87 9.30 12.42
N CYS A 49 6.40 8.48 11.50
CA CYS A 49 6.78 8.54 10.10
C CYS A 49 5.59 8.84 9.18
N ASN A 50 4.37 8.99 9.72
CA ASN A 50 3.15 9.25 8.96
C ASN A 50 2.98 8.26 7.79
N VAL A 51 3.23 6.98 8.08
CA VAL A 51 3.16 5.89 7.12
C VAL A 51 1.71 5.69 6.68
N LEU A 52 1.50 5.58 5.36
CA LEU A 52 0.17 5.38 4.79
C LEU A 52 -0.14 3.92 4.47
N CYS A 53 0.90 3.09 4.29
CA CYS A 53 0.77 1.72 3.83
C CYS A 53 1.94 0.88 4.34
N PHE A 54 1.67 -0.41 4.60
CA PHE A 54 2.65 -1.41 4.99
C PHE A 54 2.79 -2.47 3.91
N ASP A 55 4.04 -2.85 3.60
CA ASP A 55 4.32 -3.90 2.62
C ASP A 55 5.48 -4.78 3.10
N SER A 56 5.28 -6.09 3.16
CA SER A 56 6.31 -7.02 3.66
C SER A 56 7.43 -7.34 2.68
N GLU A 57 7.25 -7.03 1.40
CA GLU A 57 8.16 -7.47 0.33
C GLU A 57 8.89 -6.31 -0.35
N ILE A 58 8.46 -5.08 -0.09
CA ILE A 58 9.08 -3.88 -0.66
C ILE A 58 10.54 -3.72 -0.21
N ASP A 59 10.91 -4.19 0.99
CA ASP A 59 12.28 -4.13 1.52
C ASP A 59 13.28 -4.87 0.60
N GLN A 60 12.91 -6.05 0.12
CA GLN A 60 13.72 -6.83 -0.82
C GLN A 60 13.86 -6.14 -2.18
N VAL A 61 12.79 -5.48 -2.65
CA VAL A 61 12.82 -4.71 -3.90
C VAL A 61 13.76 -3.51 -3.77
N ILE A 62 13.68 -2.77 -2.65
CA ILE A 62 14.58 -1.63 -2.40
C ILE A 62 16.04 -2.09 -2.35
N ALA A 63 16.33 -3.19 -1.65
CA ALA A 63 17.69 -3.73 -1.59
C ALA A 63 18.25 -4.08 -2.98
N ALA A 64 17.43 -4.67 -3.85
CA ALA A 64 17.81 -4.99 -5.22
C ALA A 64 18.05 -3.73 -6.08
N ILE A 65 17.18 -2.72 -5.97
CA ILE A 65 17.32 -1.43 -6.67
C ILE A 65 18.63 -0.72 -6.24
N GLN A 66 18.90 -0.70 -4.93
CA GLN A 66 20.14 -0.14 -4.39
C GLN A 66 21.37 -0.90 -4.88
N GLY A 67 21.32 -2.23 -4.94
CA GLY A 67 22.39 -3.06 -5.48
C GLY A 67 22.68 -2.78 -6.97
N ASN A 68 21.65 -2.48 -7.74
CA ASN A 68 21.76 -2.15 -9.17
C ASN A 68 22.15 -0.69 -9.45
N ARG A 69 22.34 0.14 -8.41
CA ARG A 69 22.66 1.58 -8.52
C ARG A 69 21.64 2.38 -9.36
N THR A 70 20.38 1.98 -9.33
CA THR A 70 19.32 2.73 -10.00
C THR A 70 18.96 3.96 -9.14
N GLU A 71 19.26 5.15 -9.64
CA GLU A 71 19.05 6.41 -8.91
C GLU A 71 17.64 6.99 -9.06
N SER A 72 16.88 6.55 -10.08
CA SER A 72 15.53 7.03 -10.36
C SER A 72 14.54 5.88 -10.40
N PHE A 73 13.64 5.85 -9.42
CA PHE A 73 12.56 4.87 -9.37
C PHE A 73 11.33 5.47 -8.68
N MET A 74 10.16 4.95 -9.03
CA MET A 74 8.88 5.27 -8.38
C MET A 74 8.22 3.96 -8.00
N ILE A 75 7.60 3.94 -6.83
CA ILE A 75 6.86 2.77 -6.34
C ILE A 75 5.38 3.09 -6.41
N ILE A 76 4.65 2.25 -7.12
CA ILE A 76 3.19 2.30 -7.23
C ILE A 76 2.66 1.02 -6.58
N ARG A 77 1.85 1.16 -5.54
CA ARG A 77 1.19 0.05 -4.85
C ARG A 77 -0.31 0.29 -4.83
N GLY A 78 -1.06 -0.77 -5.10
CA GLY A 78 -2.49 -0.80 -4.83
C GLY A 78 -2.72 -1.26 -3.39
N ILE A 79 -3.72 -0.70 -2.72
CA ILE A 79 -4.11 -1.14 -1.38
C ILE A 79 -5.09 -2.30 -1.50
N SER A 80 -4.69 -3.48 -1.02
CA SER A 80 -5.49 -4.70 -1.05
C SER A 80 -6.10 -5.09 0.29
N ASP A 81 -5.65 -4.46 1.38
CA ASP A 81 -6.15 -4.69 2.73
C ASP A 81 -6.02 -3.37 3.52
N TYR A 82 -7.07 -3.01 4.25
CA TYR A 82 -7.08 -1.87 5.19
C TYR A 82 -6.98 -2.32 6.66
N HIS A 83 -7.01 -3.63 6.90
CA HIS A 83 -6.82 -4.26 8.20
C HIS A 83 -5.39 -4.82 8.34
N ASP A 84 -5.14 -5.60 9.40
CA ASP A 84 -3.82 -6.11 9.81
C ASP A 84 -3.20 -7.18 8.88
N GLY A 85 -3.71 -7.39 7.66
CA GLY A 85 -3.20 -8.40 6.74
C GLY A 85 -3.76 -9.81 6.98
N THR A 86 -4.74 -9.94 7.88
CA THR A 86 -5.28 -11.22 8.37
C THR A 86 -6.55 -11.67 7.64
N LEU A 87 -7.20 -10.79 6.87
CA LEU A 87 -8.48 -11.07 6.21
C LEU A 87 -8.34 -11.14 4.68
N ASN A 88 -8.98 -12.16 4.09
CA ASN A 88 -9.23 -12.43 2.67
C ASN A 88 -8.37 -11.69 1.61
N LYS A 89 -7.52 -12.44 0.91
CA LYS A 89 -6.71 -12.00 -0.25
C LYS A 89 -7.51 -11.69 -1.53
N GLU A 90 -8.84 -11.68 -1.46
CA GLU A 90 -9.72 -11.50 -2.61
C GLU A 90 -9.55 -10.15 -3.32
N TRP A 91 -9.08 -9.13 -2.58
CA TRP A 91 -8.85 -7.78 -3.10
C TRP A 91 -7.48 -7.59 -3.76
N GLN A 92 -6.56 -8.55 -3.63
CA GLN A 92 -5.23 -8.46 -4.23
C GLN A 92 -5.28 -8.35 -5.78
N PRO A 93 -6.09 -9.16 -6.51
CA PRO A 93 -6.17 -9.04 -7.96
C PRO A 93 -6.72 -7.68 -8.41
N PHE A 94 -7.73 -7.15 -7.72
CA PHE A 94 -8.29 -5.83 -8.03
C PHE A 94 -7.28 -4.72 -7.78
N SER A 95 -6.64 -4.75 -6.62
CA SER A 95 -5.59 -3.81 -6.22
C SER A 95 -4.42 -3.81 -7.21
N ALA A 96 -3.94 -4.99 -7.62
CA ALA A 96 -2.89 -5.13 -8.62
C ALA A 96 -3.30 -4.57 -9.99
N LEU A 97 -4.54 -4.83 -10.41
CA LEU A 97 -5.10 -4.26 -11.65
C LEU A 97 -5.12 -2.73 -11.61
N CYS A 98 -5.57 -2.13 -10.51
CA CYS A 98 -5.56 -0.67 -10.34
C CYS A 98 -4.15 -0.08 -10.43
N ALA A 99 -3.18 -0.69 -9.76
CA ALA A 99 -1.78 -0.24 -9.81
C ALA A 99 -1.19 -0.33 -11.22
N ALA A 100 -1.44 -1.44 -11.93
CA ALA A 100 -0.98 -1.63 -13.30
C ALA A 100 -1.65 -0.64 -14.27
N ALA A 101 -2.95 -0.41 -14.13
CA ALA A 101 -3.69 0.57 -14.92
C ALA A 101 -3.15 1.98 -14.70
N PHE A 102 -2.89 2.36 -13.44
CA PHE A 102 -2.30 3.65 -13.10
C PHE A 102 -0.91 3.82 -13.71
N MET A 103 -0.02 2.82 -13.58
CA MET A 103 1.31 2.84 -14.18
C MET A 103 1.24 3.00 -15.70
N LYS A 104 0.34 2.26 -16.36
CA LYS A 104 0.13 2.35 -17.80
C LYS A 104 -0.29 3.76 -18.21
N THR A 105 -1.30 4.32 -17.55
CA THR A 105 -1.77 5.68 -17.84
C THR A 105 -0.70 6.74 -17.55
N PHE A 106 0.04 6.60 -16.46
CA PHE A 106 1.15 7.49 -16.12
C PHE A 106 2.19 7.49 -17.25
N TRP A 107 2.64 6.30 -17.67
CA TRP A 107 3.60 6.15 -18.77
C TRP A 107 3.12 6.81 -20.08
N PHE A 108 1.86 6.61 -20.45
CA PHE A 108 1.28 7.20 -21.67
C PHE A 108 1.17 8.72 -21.65
N ILE A 109 1.15 9.36 -20.48
CA ILE A 109 1.01 10.82 -20.36
C ILE A 109 2.37 11.51 -20.26
N THR A 110 3.37 10.84 -19.68
CA THR A 110 4.70 11.41 -19.45
C THR A 110 5.72 11.15 -20.57
N CYS A 111 5.40 10.27 -21.53
CA CYS A 111 6.22 9.96 -22.71
C CYS A 111 5.53 10.42 -23.99
#